data_AF-A0A847M699-F1
#
_entry.id   AF-A0A847M699-F1
#
_cell.length_a   1.000
_cell.length_b   1.000
_cell.length_c   1.000
_cell.angle_alpha   90.00
_cell.angle_beta   90.00
_cell.angle_gamma   90.00
#
_symmetry.space_group_name_H-M   'P 1'
#
loop_
_entity.id
_entity.type
_entity.pdbx_description
1 polymer ?
#
loop_
_entity_poly.entity_id
_entity_poly.type
_entity_poly.pdbx_seq_one_letter_code
_entity_poly.pdbx_strand_id
1 'polypeptide(L)'
;MAGVDMKQKGWVWEGIGCDPELLPTIYGVGEGVEYFGVTGANYMFHPNNNVAMQKLSHVPQITADISKWIWFETKSETGRFAIGQSRDDNPETVMAEAANVSRLSLEYPNLVAAFIDDTHGVATHANATPDAPIRIKEALCQHNPDLDLWIVVYTHELDEPYWKDWMDAVDVINLWVWEYQNLVHLEEYLSRCHEIFPDKRVVMGVYIHDYPSQSPLPLDYLQIELDTIVRHLESGGLDGYNILGNCIIDQHPAQAEFIRNFIQSH
;
A
#
# COMPACT_ATOMS: atom_id res chain seq x y z
N MET A 1 26.27 10.84 13.02
CA MET A 1 24.86 10.99 12.61
C MET A 1 24.17 9.73 13.11
N ALA A 2 23.07 9.87 13.84
CA ALA A 2 22.27 8.69 14.18
C ALA A 2 21.73 8.12 12.85
N GLY A 3 21.83 6.80 12.64
CA GLY A 3 21.25 6.15 11.46
C GLY A 3 19.73 6.34 11.41
N VAL A 4 19.13 6.09 10.25
CA VAL A 4 17.66 6.11 10.11
C VAL A 4 17.03 5.00 10.96
N ASP A 5 16.04 5.36 11.79
CA ASP A 5 15.20 4.36 12.48
C ASP A 5 14.17 3.79 11.49
N MET A 6 14.49 2.62 10.92
CA MET A 6 13.62 1.99 9.93
C MET A 6 12.24 1.62 10.50
N LYS A 7 12.15 1.32 11.81
CA LYS A 7 10.89 0.93 12.45
C LYS A 7 9.84 2.05 12.39
N GLN A 8 10.29 3.29 12.54
CA GLN A 8 9.42 4.48 12.47
C GLN A 8 9.05 4.87 11.03
N LYS A 9 9.76 4.31 10.04
CA LYS A 9 9.59 4.61 8.61
C LYS A 9 8.86 3.50 7.84
N GLY A 10 8.78 2.32 8.43
CA GLY A 10 8.16 1.15 7.83
C GLY A 10 6.66 1.08 8.05
N TRP A 11 5.99 0.57 7.02
CA TRP A 11 4.62 0.13 7.04
C TRP A 11 4.52 -1.28 6.43
N VAL A 12 3.40 -1.94 6.67
CA VAL A 12 3.09 -3.24 6.07
C VAL A 12 1.64 -3.25 5.59
N TRP A 13 1.39 -3.89 4.46
CA TRP A 13 0.03 -4.13 4.00
C TRP A 13 -0.61 -5.24 4.84
N GLU A 14 -1.77 -4.95 5.41
CA GLU A 14 -2.49 -5.79 6.36
C GLU A 14 -3.89 -6.08 5.83
N GLY A 15 -4.26 -7.35 5.65
CA GLY A 15 -5.61 -7.67 5.18
C GLY A 15 -5.96 -9.15 5.22
N ILE A 16 -7.15 -9.49 4.70
CA ILE A 16 -7.67 -10.87 4.63
C ILE A 16 -6.95 -11.68 3.53
N GLY A 17 -6.30 -10.98 2.59
CA GLY A 17 -5.19 -11.48 1.79
C GLY A 17 -5.39 -12.86 1.15
N CYS A 18 -6.39 -12.98 0.28
CA CYS A 18 -6.56 -14.14 -0.60
C CYS A 18 -6.27 -13.72 -2.04
N ASP A 19 -5.01 -13.48 -2.37
CA ASP A 19 -4.59 -13.09 -3.73
C ASP A 19 -4.49 -14.32 -4.64
N PRO A 20 -4.51 -14.19 -5.99
CA PRO A 20 -4.28 -15.31 -6.88
C PRO A 20 -3.00 -16.07 -6.48
N GLU A 21 -3.13 -17.39 -6.41
CA GLU A 21 -2.03 -18.33 -6.11
C GLU A 21 -1.47 -18.25 -4.69
N LEU A 22 -2.00 -17.36 -3.85
CA LEU A 22 -1.74 -17.36 -2.43
C LEU A 22 -2.73 -18.27 -1.70
N LEU A 23 -2.19 -19.05 -0.78
CA LEU A 23 -2.98 -19.86 0.13
C LEU A 23 -3.46 -19.01 1.32
N PRO A 24 -4.53 -19.43 2.02
CA PRO A 24 -4.91 -18.81 3.28
C PRO A 24 -3.73 -18.80 4.26
N THR A 25 -3.48 -17.64 4.85
CA THR A 25 -2.40 -17.43 5.82
C THR A 25 -2.83 -17.77 7.25
N ILE A 26 -1.85 -18.06 8.11
CA ILE A 26 -2.05 -18.08 9.56
C ILE A 26 -1.97 -16.70 10.21
N TYR A 27 -1.48 -15.67 9.51
CA TYR A 27 -1.32 -14.32 10.04
C TYR A 27 -2.63 -13.54 9.99
N GLY A 28 -3.00 -12.95 11.12
CA GLY A 28 -4.13 -12.03 11.23
C GLY A 28 -3.77 -10.59 10.87
N VAL A 29 -4.80 -9.78 10.60
CA VAL A 29 -4.67 -8.32 10.40
C VAL A 29 -4.00 -7.67 11.62
N GLY A 30 -2.93 -6.92 11.40
CA GLY A 30 -2.10 -6.24 12.40
C GLY A 30 -0.87 -7.04 12.86
N GLU A 31 -0.81 -8.35 12.59
CA GLU A 31 0.29 -9.20 13.05
C GLU A 31 1.56 -9.01 12.21
N GLY A 32 1.46 -8.48 10.98
CA GLY A 32 2.62 -8.10 10.18
C GLY A 32 3.39 -6.94 10.82
N VAL A 33 2.69 -5.97 11.40
CA VAL A 33 3.30 -4.83 12.12
C VAL A 33 4.18 -5.35 13.26
N GLU A 34 3.63 -6.26 14.07
CA GLU A 34 4.36 -6.89 15.17
C GLU A 34 5.52 -7.76 14.67
N TYR A 35 5.30 -8.53 13.60
CA TYR A 35 6.31 -9.41 13.03
C TYR A 35 7.53 -8.63 12.51
N PHE A 36 7.31 -7.61 11.68
CA PHE A 36 8.39 -6.80 11.10
C PHE A 36 8.95 -5.77 12.10
N GLY A 37 8.21 -5.47 13.17
CA GLY A 37 8.60 -4.48 14.16
C GLY A 37 8.52 -3.05 13.63
N VAL A 38 7.56 -2.78 12.75
CA VAL A 38 7.31 -1.46 12.15
C VAL A 38 6.16 -0.74 12.87
N THR A 39 5.82 0.47 12.47
CA THR A 39 4.82 1.31 13.17
C THR A 39 3.59 1.64 12.33
N GLY A 40 3.65 1.43 11.02
CA GLY A 40 2.55 1.67 10.10
C GLY A 40 1.87 0.39 9.63
N ALA A 41 0.55 0.44 9.46
CA ALA A 41 -0.22 -0.53 8.70
C ALA A 41 -0.98 0.15 7.56
N ASN A 42 -0.94 -0.42 6.37
CA ASN A 42 -1.89 -0.09 5.31
C ASN A 42 -2.98 -1.16 5.37
N TYR A 43 -4.17 -0.81 5.83
CA TYR A 43 -5.28 -1.75 5.94
C TYR A 43 -5.91 -1.94 4.56
N MET A 44 -5.63 -3.09 3.97
CA MET A 44 -6.03 -3.49 2.62
C MET A 44 -7.04 -4.64 2.68
N PHE A 45 -7.62 -4.99 1.52
CA PHE A 45 -8.42 -6.23 1.35
C PHE A 45 -9.58 -6.35 2.35
N HIS A 46 -10.26 -5.23 2.59
CA HIS A 46 -11.12 -5.04 3.76
C HIS A 46 -12.64 -5.04 3.47
N PRO A 47 -13.42 -4.88 4.54
CA PRO A 47 -14.29 -3.70 4.69
C PRO A 47 -13.81 -2.71 5.78
N ASN A 48 -13.85 -1.40 5.50
CA ASN A 48 -13.63 -0.32 6.49
C ASN A 48 -14.81 -0.17 7.46
N ASN A 49 -14.65 -0.68 8.68
CA ASN A 49 -15.67 -0.61 9.72
C ASN A 49 -15.05 -0.60 11.12
N ASN A 50 -15.89 -0.39 12.14
CA ASN A 50 -15.47 -0.35 13.54
C ASN A 50 -14.77 -1.64 14.01
N VAL A 51 -15.14 -2.81 13.49
CA VAL A 51 -14.48 -4.08 13.88
C VAL A 51 -13.04 -4.11 13.38
N ALA A 52 -12.83 -3.72 12.12
CA ALA A 52 -11.50 -3.64 11.52
C ALA A 52 -10.62 -2.58 12.22
N MET A 53 -11.14 -1.37 12.40
CA MET A 53 -10.40 -0.29 13.06
C MET A 53 -10.10 -0.63 14.54
N GLN A 54 -11.04 -1.26 15.25
CA GLN A 54 -10.81 -1.73 16.61
C GLN A 54 -9.71 -2.81 16.66
N LYS A 55 -9.67 -3.75 15.70
CA LYS A 55 -8.63 -4.78 15.62
C LYS A 55 -7.24 -4.15 15.47
N LEU A 56 -7.13 -3.07 14.70
CA LEU A 56 -5.88 -2.34 14.48
C LEU A 56 -5.61 -1.23 15.52
N SER A 57 -6.44 -1.06 16.56
CA SER A 57 -6.25 -0.01 17.57
C SER A 57 -4.91 -0.03 18.33
N HIS A 58 -4.18 -1.16 18.26
CA HIS A 58 -2.84 -1.30 18.82
C HIS A 58 -1.74 -0.77 17.89
N VAL A 59 -2.03 -0.58 16.60
CA VAL A 59 -1.09 -0.08 15.60
C VAL A 59 -0.97 1.44 15.72
N PRO A 60 0.25 2.01 15.78
CA PRO A 60 0.44 3.45 15.94
C PRO A 60 -0.18 4.30 14.83
N GLN A 61 -0.05 3.87 13.57
CA GLN A 61 -0.58 4.59 12.41
C GLN A 61 -1.15 3.61 11.39
N ILE A 62 -2.32 3.94 10.87
CA ILE A 62 -3.06 3.14 9.91
C ILE A 62 -3.46 4.02 8.72
N THR A 63 -3.27 3.51 7.51
CA THR A 63 -4.00 3.97 6.33
C THR A 63 -5.11 2.97 6.02
N ALA A 64 -6.21 3.41 5.43
CA ALA A 64 -7.29 2.52 5.01
C ALA A 64 -7.48 2.61 3.49
N ASP A 65 -7.47 1.47 2.82
CA ASP A 65 -7.80 1.40 1.41
C ASP A 65 -9.20 1.99 1.14
N ILE A 66 -9.38 2.65 0.00
CA ILE A 66 -10.66 3.19 -0.45
C ILE A 66 -10.98 2.78 -1.89
N SER A 67 -10.03 2.13 -2.57
CA SER A 67 -10.37 1.23 -3.69
C SER A 67 -11.11 0.02 -3.10
N LYS A 68 -12.03 -0.61 -3.83
CA LYS A 68 -12.93 -1.61 -3.22
C LYS A 68 -12.65 -3.04 -3.65
N TRP A 69 -11.96 -3.79 -2.80
CA TRP A 69 -11.95 -5.25 -2.84
C TRP A 69 -13.26 -5.83 -2.28
N ILE A 70 -14.00 -6.54 -3.12
CA ILE A 70 -15.27 -7.18 -2.78
C ILE A 70 -15.08 -8.69 -2.82
N TRP A 71 -15.37 -9.34 -1.69
CA TRP A 71 -15.34 -10.79 -1.54
C TRP A 71 -16.75 -11.36 -1.56
N PHE A 72 -16.96 -12.45 -2.27
CA PHE A 72 -18.25 -13.12 -2.34
C PHE A 72 -18.10 -14.64 -2.43
N GLU A 73 -19.08 -15.37 -1.88
CA GLU A 73 -19.13 -16.82 -2.04
C GLU A 73 -19.39 -17.20 -3.50
N THR A 74 -18.63 -18.17 -4.00
CA THR A 74 -18.82 -18.75 -5.33
C THR A 74 -18.50 -20.25 -5.32
N LYS A 75 -18.50 -20.88 -6.49
CA LYS A 75 -18.10 -22.28 -6.67
C LYS A 75 -17.01 -22.41 -7.72
N SER A 76 -16.06 -23.32 -7.48
CA SER A 76 -15.07 -23.70 -8.49
C SER A 76 -15.71 -24.47 -9.64
N GLU A 77 -14.95 -24.72 -10.72
CA GLU A 77 -15.40 -25.52 -11.87
C GLU A 77 -15.89 -26.93 -11.47
N THR A 78 -15.41 -27.47 -10.34
CA THR A 78 -15.82 -28.78 -9.81
C THR A 78 -16.98 -28.70 -8.81
N GLY A 79 -17.58 -27.51 -8.62
CA GLY A 79 -18.71 -27.28 -7.72
C GLY A 79 -18.35 -27.17 -6.24
N ARG A 80 -17.06 -27.11 -5.89
CA ARG A 80 -16.61 -26.92 -4.50
C ARG A 80 -16.73 -25.46 -4.07
N PHE A 81 -16.85 -25.21 -2.77
CA PHE A 81 -16.80 -23.87 -2.20
C PHE A 81 -15.55 -23.13 -2.69
N ALA A 82 -15.75 -21.88 -3.09
CA ALA A 82 -14.70 -20.95 -3.47
C ALA A 82 -15.10 -19.54 -3.00
N ILE A 83 -14.10 -18.69 -2.83
CA ILE A 83 -14.32 -17.26 -2.59
C ILE A 83 -13.89 -16.55 -3.87
N GLY A 84 -14.81 -15.77 -4.43
CA GLY A 84 -14.53 -14.87 -5.54
C GLY A 84 -14.13 -13.50 -5.03
N GLN A 85 -13.33 -12.81 -5.82
CA GLN A 85 -12.96 -11.42 -5.59
C GLN A 85 -13.26 -10.57 -6.82
N SER A 86 -13.60 -9.31 -6.59
CA SER A 86 -13.63 -8.29 -7.62
C SER A 86 -13.16 -6.96 -7.04
N ARG A 87 -12.60 -6.10 -7.88
CA ARG A 87 -12.29 -4.72 -7.51
C ARG A 87 -13.34 -3.77 -8.09
N ASP A 88 -13.79 -2.80 -7.30
CA ASP A 88 -14.64 -1.71 -7.76
C ASP A 88 -13.87 -0.39 -7.74
N ASP A 89 -13.42 0.00 -8.93
CA ASP A 89 -12.64 1.21 -9.20
C ASP A 89 -13.51 2.42 -9.57
N ASN A 90 -14.84 2.30 -9.47
CA ASN A 90 -15.72 3.40 -9.78
C ASN A 90 -15.42 4.58 -8.82
N PRO A 91 -15.08 5.77 -9.32
CA PRO A 91 -14.79 6.92 -8.47
C PRO A 91 -15.89 7.26 -7.48
N GLU A 92 -17.16 7.00 -7.80
CA GLU A 92 -18.27 7.18 -6.86
C GLU A 92 -18.20 6.25 -5.65
N THR A 93 -17.81 4.99 -5.87
CA THR A 93 -17.58 4.03 -4.79
C THR A 93 -16.38 4.46 -3.94
N VAL A 94 -15.29 4.89 -4.58
CA VAL A 94 -14.08 5.38 -3.90
C VAL A 94 -14.38 6.63 -3.05
N MET A 95 -15.16 7.58 -3.58
CA MET A 95 -15.62 8.76 -2.83
C MET A 95 -16.48 8.39 -1.61
N ALA A 96 -17.41 7.45 -1.77
CA ALA A 96 -18.26 7.00 -0.66
C ALA A 96 -17.43 6.38 0.48
N GLU A 97 -16.37 5.66 0.13
CA GLU A 97 -15.45 5.11 1.13
C GLU A 97 -14.49 6.12 1.74
N ALA A 98 -14.02 7.07 0.95
CA ALA A 98 -13.26 8.20 1.47
C ALA A 98 -14.04 8.92 2.58
N ALA A 99 -15.34 9.19 2.37
CA ALA A 99 -16.21 9.77 3.39
C ALA A 99 -16.41 8.86 4.61
N ASN A 100 -16.50 7.53 4.41
CA ASN A 100 -16.58 6.56 5.50
C ASN A 100 -15.31 6.52 6.35
N VAL A 101 -14.13 6.49 5.72
CA VAL A 101 -12.81 6.60 6.37
C VAL A 101 -12.69 7.92 7.13
N SER A 102 -13.13 9.03 6.52
CA SER A 102 -13.19 10.35 7.16
C SER A 102 -13.95 10.29 8.48
N ARG A 103 -15.15 9.69 8.47
CA ARG A 103 -16.00 9.54 9.66
C ARG A 103 -15.36 8.60 10.70
N LEU A 104 -14.79 7.48 10.28
CA LEU A 104 -14.13 6.51 11.18
C LEU A 104 -12.95 7.16 11.92
N SER A 105 -12.19 8.03 11.26
CA SER A 105 -11.03 8.70 11.87
C SER A 105 -11.37 9.56 13.10
N LEU A 106 -12.63 9.98 13.25
CA LEU A 106 -13.09 10.70 14.44
C LEU A 106 -13.10 9.82 15.70
N GLU A 107 -13.29 8.51 15.53
CA GLU A 107 -13.28 7.52 16.62
C GLU A 107 -11.92 6.83 16.77
N TYR A 108 -11.17 6.71 15.68
CA TYR A 108 -9.88 6.02 15.61
C TYR A 108 -8.77 7.00 15.20
N PRO A 109 -8.12 7.70 16.15
CA PRO A 109 -7.16 8.76 15.85
C PRO A 109 -5.84 8.25 15.25
N ASN A 110 -5.59 6.94 15.27
CA ASN A 110 -4.48 6.31 14.57
C ASN A 110 -4.79 6.05 13.08
N LEU A 111 -6.02 6.27 12.60
CA LEU A 111 -6.34 6.29 11.18
C LEU A 111 -5.97 7.66 10.61
N VAL A 112 -4.83 7.71 9.92
CA VAL A 112 -4.17 8.97 9.51
C VAL A 112 -4.30 9.27 8.02
N ALA A 113 -4.71 8.28 7.22
CA ALA A 113 -4.81 8.44 5.78
C ALA A 113 -5.82 7.47 5.14
N ALA A 114 -6.26 7.82 3.93
CA ALA A 114 -6.81 6.85 3.00
C ALA A 114 -5.76 6.45 1.96
N PHE A 115 -5.97 5.30 1.33
CA PHE A 115 -5.05 4.67 0.41
C PHE A 115 -5.79 4.19 -0.83
N ILE A 116 -5.28 4.43 -2.02
CA ILE A 116 -5.83 3.88 -3.26
C ILE A 116 -4.82 2.91 -3.83
N ASP A 117 -5.17 1.62 -3.75
CA ASP A 117 -4.44 0.57 -4.45
C ASP A 117 -4.63 0.69 -5.96
N ASP A 118 -3.61 0.29 -6.74
CA ASP A 118 -3.60 0.23 -8.20
C ASP A 118 -4.31 1.44 -8.86
N THR A 119 -3.82 2.66 -8.61
CA THR A 119 -4.53 3.91 -8.94
C THR A 119 -4.90 4.04 -10.42
N HIS A 120 -4.16 3.37 -11.30
CA HIS A 120 -4.50 3.21 -12.71
C HIS A 120 -5.96 2.78 -12.95
N GLY A 121 -6.48 1.81 -12.19
CA GLY A 121 -7.85 1.31 -12.37
C GLY A 121 -8.90 2.39 -12.10
N VAL A 122 -8.69 3.22 -11.07
CA VAL A 122 -9.56 4.37 -10.76
C VAL A 122 -9.40 5.46 -11.81
N ALA A 123 -8.16 5.77 -12.21
CA ALA A 123 -7.84 6.84 -13.15
C ALA A 123 -8.37 6.57 -14.57
N THR A 124 -8.43 5.30 -14.98
CA THR A 124 -8.86 4.88 -16.32
C THR A 124 -10.27 4.31 -16.36
N HIS A 125 -10.97 4.28 -15.22
CA HIS A 125 -12.33 3.80 -15.13
C HIS A 125 -13.25 4.55 -16.12
N ALA A 126 -14.26 3.87 -16.69
CA ALA A 126 -15.14 4.47 -17.70
C ALA A 126 -15.92 5.70 -17.20
N ASN A 127 -16.12 5.80 -15.88
CA ASN A 127 -16.78 6.92 -15.21
C ASN A 127 -15.78 7.93 -14.62
N ALA A 128 -14.47 7.78 -14.85
CA ALA A 128 -13.47 8.70 -14.38
C ALA A 128 -13.60 10.05 -15.10
N THR A 129 -13.49 11.12 -14.32
CA THR A 129 -13.47 12.49 -14.80
C THR A 129 -12.22 13.19 -14.27
N PRO A 130 -11.71 14.24 -14.96
CA PRO A 130 -10.51 14.95 -14.50
C PRO A 130 -10.61 15.55 -13.09
N ASP A 131 -11.82 15.84 -12.60
CA ASP A 131 -12.07 16.35 -11.24
C ASP A 131 -12.26 15.25 -10.19
N ALA A 132 -12.30 13.96 -10.58
CA ALA A 132 -12.54 12.85 -9.67
C ALA A 132 -11.52 12.79 -8.51
N PRO A 133 -10.19 12.98 -8.71
CA PRO A 133 -9.23 12.94 -7.61
C PRO A 133 -9.50 14.02 -6.55
N ILE A 134 -9.80 15.25 -6.96
CA ILE A 134 -10.15 16.34 -6.05
C ILE A 134 -11.40 16.00 -5.26
N ARG A 135 -12.43 15.46 -5.91
CA ARG A 135 -13.68 15.08 -5.22
C ARG A 135 -13.47 13.92 -4.24
N ILE A 136 -12.58 12.98 -4.56
CA ILE A 136 -12.15 11.93 -3.61
C ILE A 136 -11.47 12.55 -2.38
N LYS A 137 -10.54 13.49 -2.59
CA LYS A 137 -9.88 14.20 -1.48
C LYS A 137 -10.86 15.03 -0.65
N GLU A 138 -11.81 15.73 -1.28
CA GLU A 138 -12.87 16.46 -0.58
C GLU A 138 -13.74 15.54 0.28
N ALA A 139 -14.12 14.37 -0.24
CA ALA A 139 -14.85 13.36 0.52
C ALA A 139 -14.02 12.81 1.69
N LEU A 140 -12.73 12.55 1.48
CA LEU A 140 -11.80 12.10 2.52
C LEU A 140 -11.66 13.13 3.65
N CYS A 141 -11.63 14.41 3.31
CA CYS A 141 -11.47 15.49 4.28
C CYS A 141 -12.80 15.99 4.87
N GLN A 142 -13.93 15.39 4.51
CA GLN A 142 -15.28 15.88 4.86
C GLN A 142 -15.51 16.00 6.37
N HIS A 143 -15.04 15.04 7.15
CA HIS A 143 -15.20 14.98 8.61
C HIS A 143 -13.90 15.24 9.36
N ASN A 144 -12.77 14.84 8.79
CA ASN A 144 -11.44 15.09 9.33
C ASN A 144 -10.52 15.68 8.23
N PRO A 145 -10.20 16.98 8.28
CA PRO A 145 -9.41 17.63 7.24
C PRO A 145 -7.93 17.25 7.25
N ASP A 146 -7.44 16.58 8.30
CA ASP A 146 -6.02 16.25 8.48
C ASP A 146 -5.62 14.92 7.81
N LEU A 147 -6.57 14.21 7.17
CA LEU A 147 -6.30 12.93 6.52
C LEU A 147 -5.54 13.10 5.20
N ASP A 148 -4.46 12.33 5.07
CA ASP A 148 -3.69 12.22 3.83
C ASP A 148 -4.35 11.28 2.82
N LEU A 149 -4.15 11.54 1.53
CA LEU A 149 -4.49 10.63 0.44
C LEU A 149 -3.20 10.03 -0.14
N TRP A 150 -3.10 8.70 -0.04
CA TRP A 150 -2.00 7.90 -0.59
C TRP A 150 -2.47 7.21 -1.87
N ILE A 151 -1.58 7.12 -2.86
CA ILE A 151 -1.85 6.40 -4.10
C ILE A 151 -0.70 5.45 -4.45
N VAL A 152 -1.03 4.29 -5.00
CA VAL A 152 -0.07 3.38 -5.64
C VAL A 152 0.26 3.89 -7.04
N VAL A 153 1.55 4.00 -7.34
CA VAL A 153 2.08 4.31 -8.66
C VAL A 153 3.12 3.27 -9.02
N TYR A 154 2.96 2.59 -10.14
CA TYR A 154 4.00 1.69 -10.65
C TYR A 154 5.02 2.46 -11.49
N THR A 155 6.28 2.02 -11.46
CA THR A 155 7.35 2.68 -12.24
C THR A 155 7.09 2.71 -13.75
N HIS A 156 6.35 1.72 -14.28
CA HIS A 156 5.97 1.69 -15.69
C HIS A 156 4.81 2.65 -16.04
N GLU A 157 4.14 3.22 -15.04
CA GLU A 157 3.03 4.16 -15.19
C GLU A 157 3.48 5.62 -15.01
N LEU A 158 4.73 5.88 -14.60
CA LEU A 158 5.21 7.22 -14.25
C LEU A 158 4.91 8.29 -15.31
N ASP A 159 4.96 7.92 -16.60
CA ASP A 159 4.75 8.85 -17.72
C ASP A 159 3.29 8.96 -18.19
N GLU A 160 2.35 8.33 -17.48
CA GLU A 160 0.92 8.38 -17.85
C GLU A 160 0.34 9.80 -17.70
N PRO A 161 -0.44 10.28 -18.69
CA PRO A 161 -0.86 11.68 -18.74
C PRO A 161 -1.96 12.04 -17.73
N TYR A 162 -2.60 11.03 -17.12
CA TYR A 162 -3.66 11.26 -16.15
C TYR A 162 -3.12 11.77 -14.80
N TRP A 163 -1.83 11.62 -14.48
CA TRP A 163 -1.27 12.10 -13.20
C TRP A 163 -1.46 13.59 -12.95
N LYS A 164 -1.54 14.39 -14.02
CA LYS A 164 -1.84 15.83 -13.94
C LYS A 164 -3.13 16.13 -13.18
N ASP A 165 -4.11 15.23 -13.25
CA ASP A 165 -5.43 15.39 -12.63
C ASP A 165 -5.39 15.01 -11.12
N TRP A 166 -4.33 14.31 -10.69
CA TRP A 166 -4.14 13.83 -9.32
C TRP A 166 -3.23 14.71 -8.47
N MET A 167 -2.37 15.52 -9.08
CA MET A 167 -1.30 16.27 -8.38
C MET A 167 -1.81 17.14 -7.23
N ASP A 168 -2.98 17.75 -7.38
CA ASP A 168 -3.56 18.65 -6.36
C ASP A 168 -4.32 17.91 -5.26
N ALA A 169 -4.66 16.63 -5.46
CA ALA A 169 -5.44 15.83 -4.51
C ALA A 169 -4.57 14.96 -3.59
N VAL A 170 -3.41 14.52 -4.09
CA VAL A 170 -2.59 13.48 -3.48
C VAL A 170 -1.52 14.06 -2.56
N ASP A 171 -1.27 13.39 -1.43
CA ASP A 171 -0.26 13.80 -0.46
C ASP A 171 0.96 12.86 -0.42
N VAL A 172 0.76 11.57 -0.73
CA VAL A 172 1.81 10.54 -0.69
C VAL A 172 1.75 9.63 -1.91
N ILE A 173 2.90 9.46 -2.56
CA ILE A 173 3.11 8.49 -3.62
C ILE A 173 3.71 7.23 -3.01
N ASN A 174 3.01 6.10 -3.11
CA ASN A 174 3.59 4.81 -2.83
C ASN A 174 4.09 4.19 -4.15
N LEU A 175 5.40 4.29 -4.40
CA LEU A 175 6.04 3.86 -5.64
C LEU A 175 6.37 2.36 -5.60
N TRP A 176 5.96 1.60 -6.62
CA TRP A 176 6.21 0.16 -6.71
C TRP A 176 6.95 -0.21 -8.01
N VAL A 177 7.87 -1.16 -7.91
CA VAL A 177 8.51 -1.81 -9.06
C VAL A 177 7.89 -3.18 -9.26
N TRP A 178 7.19 -3.37 -10.39
CA TRP A 178 6.44 -4.61 -10.66
C TRP A 178 7.33 -5.84 -10.91
N GLU A 179 8.41 -5.66 -11.67
CA GLU A 179 9.34 -6.74 -12.01
C GLU A 179 10.64 -6.58 -11.22
N TYR A 180 10.99 -7.57 -10.38
CA TYR A 180 12.15 -7.43 -9.48
C TYR A 180 13.47 -7.17 -10.22
N GLN A 181 13.61 -7.62 -11.47
CA GLN A 181 14.80 -7.39 -12.29
C GLN A 181 15.06 -5.90 -12.49
N ASN A 182 14.01 -5.07 -12.44
CA ASN A 182 14.10 -3.63 -12.59
C ASN A 182 14.52 -2.92 -11.29
N LEU A 183 14.67 -3.63 -10.16
CA LEU A 183 15.16 -3.03 -8.91
C LEU A 183 16.59 -2.46 -9.03
N VAL A 184 17.35 -2.90 -10.03
CA VAL A 184 18.67 -2.30 -10.34
C VAL A 184 18.57 -0.85 -10.85
N HIS A 185 17.38 -0.41 -11.27
CA HIS A 185 17.08 0.94 -11.78
C HIS A 185 16.41 1.85 -10.74
N LEU A 186 16.34 1.46 -9.46
CA LEU A 186 15.61 2.22 -8.43
C LEU A 186 16.02 3.69 -8.32
N GLU A 187 17.32 4.00 -8.44
CA GLU A 187 17.81 5.39 -8.38
C GLU A 187 17.22 6.26 -9.52
N GLU A 188 17.08 5.68 -10.71
CA GLU A 188 16.49 6.34 -11.89
C GLU A 188 14.99 6.53 -11.70
N TYR A 189 14.29 5.51 -11.18
CA TYR A 189 12.86 5.58 -10.90
C TYR A 189 12.50 6.57 -9.81
N LEU A 190 13.27 6.63 -8.72
CA LEU A 190 13.06 7.60 -7.66
C LEU A 190 13.28 9.02 -8.18
N SER A 191 14.35 9.24 -8.95
CA SER A 191 14.60 10.54 -9.59
C SER A 191 13.43 10.94 -10.49
N ARG A 192 12.93 10.02 -11.33
CA ARG A 192 11.80 10.28 -12.21
C ARG A 192 10.50 10.55 -11.45
N CYS A 193 10.24 9.79 -10.37
CA CYS A 193 9.09 9.99 -9.50
C CYS A 193 9.07 11.42 -8.91
N HIS A 194 10.20 11.89 -8.39
CA HIS A 194 10.35 13.25 -7.85
C HIS A 194 10.19 14.35 -8.91
N GLU A 195 10.53 14.08 -10.18
CA GLU A 195 10.27 15.02 -11.28
C GLU A 195 8.78 15.15 -11.60
N ILE A 196 8.03 14.05 -11.54
CA ILE A 196 6.60 14.01 -11.90
C ILE A 196 5.72 14.49 -10.75
N PHE A 197 6.08 14.11 -9.52
CA PHE A 197 5.36 14.43 -8.30
C PHE A 197 6.22 15.34 -7.40
N PRO A 198 6.55 16.56 -7.86
CA PRO A 198 7.32 17.48 -7.05
C PRO A 198 6.58 17.77 -5.74
N ASP A 199 7.34 17.87 -4.65
CA ASP A 199 6.85 18.20 -3.31
C ASP A 199 5.93 17.15 -2.66
N LYS A 200 5.73 15.99 -3.28
CA LYS A 200 4.98 14.88 -2.67
C LYS A 200 5.90 14.01 -1.83
N ARG A 201 5.35 13.50 -0.72
CA ARG A 201 6.05 12.47 0.05
C ARG A 201 6.10 11.19 -0.76
N VAL A 202 7.23 10.49 -0.71
CA VAL A 202 7.41 9.25 -1.45
C VAL A 202 7.71 8.11 -0.49
N VAL A 203 6.96 7.03 -0.62
CA VAL A 203 7.09 5.79 0.15
C VAL A 203 7.36 4.65 -0.81
N MET A 204 8.43 3.89 -0.57
CA MET A 204 8.82 2.79 -1.46
C MET A 204 8.08 1.50 -1.12
N GLY A 205 7.41 0.88 -2.09
CA GLY A 205 6.86 -0.47 -1.96
C GLY A 205 7.93 -1.54 -2.02
N VAL A 206 7.76 -2.63 -1.27
CA VAL A 206 8.68 -3.76 -1.17
C VAL A 206 7.88 -5.04 -1.31
N TYR A 207 8.13 -5.77 -2.40
CA TYR A 207 7.56 -7.10 -2.61
C TYR A 207 8.41 -8.17 -1.90
N ILE A 208 7.77 -9.23 -1.41
CA ILE A 208 8.47 -10.47 -1.01
C ILE A 208 8.14 -11.65 -1.93
N HIS A 209 7.14 -11.47 -2.78
CA HIS A 209 6.70 -12.38 -3.82
C HIS A 209 6.79 -11.67 -5.18
N ASP A 210 7.41 -12.31 -6.17
CA ASP A 210 7.42 -11.84 -7.54
C ASP A 210 6.21 -12.41 -8.30
N TYR A 211 5.16 -11.61 -8.43
CA TYR A 211 3.92 -11.99 -9.12
C TYR A 211 4.12 -12.40 -10.58
N PRO A 212 4.95 -11.71 -11.40
CA PRO A 212 5.25 -12.14 -12.77
C PRO A 212 5.78 -13.57 -12.89
N SER A 213 6.73 -13.97 -12.02
CA SER A 213 7.29 -15.32 -12.06
C SER A 213 6.65 -16.30 -11.09
N GLN A 214 5.71 -15.84 -10.26
CA GLN A 214 5.00 -16.63 -9.25
C GLN A 214 5.97 -17.31 -8.28
N SER A 215 7.02 -16.57 -7.90
CA SER A 215 8.12 -17.13 -7.11
C SER A 215 8.59 -16.17 -6.01
N PRO A 216 9.29 -16.67 -4.98
CA PRO A 216 9.84 -15.80 -3.94
C PRO A 216 10.83 -14.79 -4.55
N LEU A 217 10.80 -13.53 -4.09
CA LEU A 217 11.74 -12.52 -4.56
C LEU A 217 13.18 -12.92 -4.17
N PRO A 218 14.16 -12.91 -5.10
CA PRO A 218 15.55 -13.23 -4.78
C PRO A 218 16.17 -12.28 -3.75
N LEU A 219 16.81 -12.81 -2.71
CA LEU A 219 17.30 -12.03 -1.57
C LEU A 219 18.38 -10.98 -1.93
N ASP A 220 19.14 -11.22 -2.99
CA ASP A 220 20.13 -10.27 -3.51
C ASP A 220 19.47 -9.02 -4.09
N TYR A 221 18.32 -9.15 -4.76
CA TYR A 221 17.55 -8.00 -5.23
C TYR A 221 16.82 -7.30 -4.07
N LEU A 222 16.33 -8.05 -3.09
CA LEU A 222 15.75 -7.47 -1.88
C LEU A 222 16.79 -6.65 -1.09
N GLN A 223 18.04 -7.13 -1.02
CA GLN A 223 19.16 -6.38 -0.43
C GLN A 223 19.39 -5.06 -1.18
N ILE A 224 19.41 -5.08 -2.52
CA ILE A 224 19.58 -3.87 -3.34
C ILE A 224 18.47 -2.85 -3.05
N GLU A 225 17.22 -3.31 -2.97
CA GLU A 225 16.07 -2.45 -2.68
C GLU A 225 16.17 -1.84 -1.28
N LEU A 226 16.38 -2.65 -0.24
CA LEU A 226 16.47 -2.18 1.14
C LEU A 226 17.66 -1.24 1.37
N ASP A 227 18.83 -1.53 0.78
CA ASP A 227 19.99 -0.63 0.87
C ASP A 227 19.70 0.72 0.20
N THR A 228 18.94 0.71 -0.90
CA THR A 228 18.53 1.93 -1.60
C THR A 228 17.53 2.72 -0.76
N ILE A 229 16.55 2.03 -0.16
CA ILE A 229 15.60 2.63 0.79
C ILE A 229 16.34 3.33 1.93
N VAL A 230 17.30 2.66 2.58
CA VAL A 230 18.07 3.27 3.68
C VAL A 230 18.77 4.55 3.23
N ARG A 231 19.49 4.51 2.09
CA ARG A 231 20.19 5.71 1.57
C ARG A 231 19.24 6.87 1.31
N HIS A 232 18.05 6.60 0.77
CA HIS A 232 17.06 7.65 0.48
C HIS A 232 16.29 8.12 1.70
N LEU A 233 16.06 7.28 2.71
CA LEU A 233 15.53 7.74 3.99
C LEU A 233 16.53 8.66 4.71
N GLU A 234 17.83 8.33 4.65
CA GLU A 234 18.90 9.16 5.25
C GLU A 234 19.10 10.49 4.53
N SER A 235 18.99 10.50 3.19
CA SER A 235 19.14 11.71 2.38
C SER A 235 17.87 12.57 2.28
N GLY A 236 16.73 12.04 2.73
CA GLY A 236 15.41 12.69 2.62
C GLY A 236 14.73 12.52 1.26
N GLY A 237 15.20 11.59 0.42
CA GLY A 237 14.54 11.21 -0.84
C GLY A 237 13.35 10.26 -0.66
N LEU A 238 13.19 9.65 0.51
CA LEU A 238 12.02 8.84 0.89
C LEU A 238 11.51 9.25 2.27
N ASP A 239 10.20 9.14 2.45
CA ASP A 239 9.50 9.38 3.71
C ASP A 239 9.19 8.10 4.48
N GLY A 240 9.24 6.95 3.81
CA GLY A 240 8.98 5.62 4.37
C GLY A 240 9.11 4.49 3.35
N TYR A 241 8.69 3.29 3.76
CA TYR A 241 8.56 2.11 2.89
C TYR A 241 7.39 1.22 3.31
N ASN A 242 6.82 0.46 2.37
CA ASN A 242 5.65 -0.40 2.54
C ASN A 242 6.00 -1.85 2.15
N ILE A 243 5.87 -2.79 3.07
CA ILE A 243 6.07 -4.22 2.79
C ILE A 243 4.73 -4.84 2.37
N LEU A 244 4.69 -5.47 1.20
CA LEU A 244 3.60 -6.37 0.82
C LEU A 244 3.93 -7.78 1.30
N GLY A 245 3.09 -8.49 2.05
CA GLY A 245 1.98 -8.09 2.92
C GLY A 245 1.90 -9.15 4.03
N ASN A 246 1.15 -8.91 5.10
CA ASN A 246 1.09 -9.85 6.23
C ASN A 246 0.66 -11.27 5.81
N CYS A 247 -0.22 -11.38 4.81
CA CYS A 247 -0.79 -12.61 4.31
C CYS A 247 0.19 -13.53 3.55
N ILE A 248 1.42 -13.07 3.31
CA ILE A 248 2.44 -13.86 2.61
C ILE A 248 3.68 -14.15 3.43
N ILE A 249 3.69 -13.76 4.72
CA ILE A 249 4.82 -13.99 5.62
C ILE A 249 5.11 -15.50 5.78
N ASP A 250 4.07 -16.32 6.01
CA ASP A 250 4.21 -17.77 6.18
C ASP A 250 4.48 -18.53 4.88
N GLN A 251 4.20 -17.90 3.74
CA GLN A 251 4.46 -18.46 2.41
C GLN A 251 5.87 -18.11 1.90
N HIS A 252 6.43 -16.98 2.36
CA HIS A 252 7.78 -16.51 2.01
C HIS A 252 8.64 -16.20 3.26
N PRO A 253 8.86 -17.18 4.16
CA PRO A 253 9.52 -16.94 5.43
C PRO A 253 10.96 -16.46 5.29
N ALA A 254 11.70 -16.90 4.28
CA ALA A 254 13.08 -16.46 4.07
C ALA A 254 13.18 -14.96 3.76
N GLN A 255 12.30 -14.46 2.89
CA GLN A 255 12.21 -13.04 2.54
C GLN A 255 11.71 -12.22 3.73
N ALA A 256 10.66 -12.69 4.42
CA ALA A 256 10.11 -11.99 5.58
C ALA A 256 11.13 -11.90 6.73
N GLU A 257 11.85 -12.98 7.02
CA GLU A 257 12.92 -12.99 8.03
C GLU A 257 14.08 -12.09 7.65
N PHE A 258 14.45 -12.06 6.37
CA PHE A 258 15.50 -11.18 5.85
C PHE A 258 15.15 -9.71 6.10
N ILE A 259 13.95 -9.27 5.69
CA ILE A 259 13.48 -7.88 5.92
C ILE A 259 13.42 -7.58 7.42
N ARG A 260 12.82 -8.46 8.22
CA ARG A 260 12.71 -8.25 9.67
C ARG A 260 14.08 -8.07 10.32
N ASN A 261 15.06 -8.92 9.97
CA ASN A 261 16.41 -8.82 10.52
C ASN A 261 17.12 -7.54 10.04
N PHE A 262 16.90 -7.14 8.79
CA PHE A 262 17.43 -5.89 8.23
C PHE A 262 16.89 -4.66 8.95
N ILE A 263 15.58 -4.61 9.23
CA ILE A 263 14.95 -3.53 10.02
C ILE A 263 15.49 -3.49 11.45
N GLN A 264 15.79 -4.65 12.05
CA GLN A 264 16.32 -4.69 13.42
C GLN A 264 17.77 -4.19 13.52
N SER A 265 18.53 -4.20 12.41
CA SER A 265 19.93 -3.78 12.37
C SER A 265 20.15 -2.31 12.04
N HIS A 266 19.09 -1.55 11.71
CA HIS A 266 19.11 -0.14 11.32
C HIS A 266 18.21 0.67 12.26
#